data_AF-A9A473-F1
#
_entry.id   AF-A9A473-F1
#
_cell.length_a   1.000
_cell.length_b   1.000
_cell.length_c   1.000
_cell.angle_alpha   90.00
_cell.angle_beta   90.00
_cell.angle_gamma   90.00
#
_symmetry.space_group_name_H-M   'P 1'
#
loop_
_entity.id
_entity.type
_entity.pdbx_description
1 polymer ?
#
loop_
_entity_poly.entity_id
_entity_poly.type
_entity_poly.pdbx_seq_one_letter_code
_entity_poly.pdbx_strand_id
1 'polypeptide(L)'
;MRPIIPLSIVIVVAAIVGILGSSNYDVYVAERDQRNLQLAVDDCKKLFPQGINQEECITKSLDVFGTEYQKEQWSQRDIYP
;
A
#
# COMPACT_ATOMS: atom_id res chain seq x y z
N MET A 1 -49.70 5.95 -4.62
CA MET A 1 -48.82 5.58 -3.48
C MET A 1 -47.39 5.67 -3.96
N ARG A 2 -46.54 6.52 -3.36
CA ARG A 2 -45.13 6.63 -3.75
C ARG A 2 -44.39 5.36 -3.25
N PRO A 3 -43.56 4.70 -4.06
CA PRO A 3 -42.84 3.49 -3.66
C PRO A 3 -41.65 3.84 -2.76
N ILE A 4 -41.93 4.41 -1.58
CA ILE A 4 -40.90 4.90 -0.63
C ILE A 4 -40.21 3.72 0.07
N ILE A 5 -40.95 2.65 0.38
CA ILE A 5 -40.45 1.46 1.07
C ILE A 5 -39.39 0.68 0.25
N PRO A 6 -39.60 0.35 -1.04
CA PRO A 6 -38.55 -0.32 -1.82
C PRO A 6 -37.35 0.60 -2.07
N LEU A 7 -37.56 1.91 -2.21
CA LEU A 7 -36.48 2.88 -2.42
C LEU A 7 -35.52 2.96 -1.22
N SER A 8 -36.06 2.98 0.00
CA SER A 8 -35.22 3.02 1.20
C SER A 8 -34.35 1.77 1.36
N ILE A 9 -34.87 0.60 0.98
CA ILE A 9 -34.13 -0.67 1.05
C ILE A 9 -32.93 -0.63 0.09
N VAL A 10 -33.12 -0.15 -1.14
CA VAL A 10 -32.04 -0.06 -2.14
C VAL A 10 -30.92 0.88 -1.66
N ILE A 11 -31.27 2.01 -1.05
CA ILE A 11 -30.29 2.97 -0.52
C ILE A 11 -29.45 2.35 0.60
N VAL A 12 -30.08 1.63 1.53
CA VAL A 12 -29.37 0.97 2.64
C VAL A 12 -28.41 -0.11 2.13
N VAL A 13 -28.84 -0.94 1.18
CA VAL A 13 -27.98 -1.98 0.59
C VAL A 13 -26.78 -1.36 -0.14
N ALA A 14 -26.99 -0.30 -0.92
CA ALA A 14 -25.92 0.39 -1.63
C ALA A 14 -24.89 1.00 -0.66
N ALA A 15 -25.35 1.57 0.46
CA ALA A 15 -24.46 2.12 1.49
C ALA A 15 -23.59 1.03 2.14
N ILE A 16 -24.18 -0.13 2.48
CA ILE A 16 -23.44 -1.25 3.09
C ILE A 16 -22.37 -1.79 2.14
N VAL A 17 -22.72 -2.00 0.86
CA VAL A 17 -21.78 -2.49 -0.15
C VAL A 17 -20.66 -1.47 -0.41
N GLY A 18 -20.98 -0.17 -0.43
CA GLY A 18 -19.98 0.89 -0.60
C GLY A 18 -18.95 0.92 0.52
N ILE A 19 -19.40 0.79 1.78
CA ILE A 19 -18.51 0.79 2.96
C ILE A 19 -17.62 -0.47 2.98
N LEU A 20 -18.21 -1.65 2.74
CA LEU A 20 -17.45 -2.92 2.71
C LEU A 20 -16.45 -2.95 1.55
N GLY A 21 -16.83 -2.42 0.38
CA GLY A 21 -15.96 -2.37 -0.80
C GLY A 21 -14.74 -1.46 -0.60
N SER A 22 -14.94 -0.27 -0.02
CA SER A 22 -13.85 0.67 0.29
C SER A 22 -12.88 0.08 1.31
N SER A 23 -13.39 -0.48 2.41
CA SER A 23 -12.52 -1.02 3.47
C SER A 23 -11.67 -2.19 3.01
N ASN A 24 -12.18 -3.06 2.13
CA ASN A 24 -11.39 -4.18 1.58
C ASN A 24 -10.39 -3.72 0.52
N TYR A 25 -10.70 -2.67 -0.22
CA TYR A 25 -9.81 -2.15 -1.25
C TYR A 25 -8.52 -1.61 -0.64
N ASP A 26 -8.62 -0.79 0.42
CA ASP A 26 -7.46 -0.19 1.07
C ASP A 26 -6.56 -1.24 1.71
N VAL A 27 -7.16 -2.25 2.36
CA VAL A 27 -6.41 -3.38 2.95
C VAL A 27 -5.68 -4.18 1.89
N TYR A 28 -6.35 -4.48 0.76
CA TYR A 28 -5.75 -5.23 -0.33
C TYR A 28 -4.59 -4.47 -1.00
N VAL A 29 -4.74 -3.17 -1.20
CA VAL A 29 -3.67 -2.32 -1.77
C VAL A 29 -2.47 -2.29 -0.83
N ALA A 30 -2.68 -2.10 0.47
CA ALA A 30 -1.61 -2.09 1.46
C ALA A 30 -0.84 -3.43 1.52
N GLU A 31 -1.54 -4.57 1.51
CA GLU A 31 -0.92 -5.89 1.52
C GLU A 31 -0.13 -6.15 0.22
N ARG A 32 -0.70 -5.74 -0.92
CA ARG A 32 -0.05 -5.86 -2.23
C ARG A 32 1.24 -5.03 -2.28
N ASP A 33 1.20 -3.79 -1.83
CA ASP A 33 2.36 -2.90 -1.86
C ASP A 33 3.46 -3.38 -0.92
N GLN A 34 3.12 -3.88 0.28
CA GLN A 34 4.11 -4.51 1.16
C GLN A 34 4.78 -5.73 0.53
N ARG A 35 4.02 -6.60 -0.15
CA ARG A 35 4.59 -7.75 -0.86
C ARG A 35 5.49 -7.30 -2.02
N ASN A 36 5.07 -6.31 -2.80
CA ASN A 36 5.87 -5.79 -3.90
C ASN A 36 7.16 -5.14 -3.41
N LEU A 37 7.11 -4.41 -2.29
CA LEU A 37 8.29 -3.84 -1.65
C LEU A 37 9.29 -4.91 -1.25
N GLN A 38 8.83 -6.01 -0.62
CA GLN A 38 9.71 -7.11 -0.23
C GLN A 38 10.41 -7.74 -1.43
N LEU A 39 9.67 -8.00 -2.51
CA LEU A 39 10.22 -8.56 -3.75
C LEU A 39 11.22 -7.61 -4.40
N ALA A 40 10.88 -6.33 -4.51
CA ALA A 40 11.75 -5.32 -5.10
C ALA A 40 13.05 -5.16 -4.31
N VAL A 41 12.99 -5.14 -2.98
CA VAL A 41 14.18 -5.07 -2.12
C VAL A 41 15.06 -6.32 -2.26
N ASP A 42 14.46 -7.51 -2.34
CA ASP A 42 15.21 -8.76 -2.55
C ASP A 42 15.88 -8.79 -3.93
N ASP A 43 15.19 -8.35 -4.97
CA ASP A 43 15.74 -8.21 -6.33
C ASP A 43 16.88 -7.17 -6.37
N CYS A 44 16.72 -6.02 -5.72
CA CYS A 44 17.79 -5.02 -5.61
C CYS A 44 19.03 -5.61 -4.92
N LYS A 45 18.85 -6.44 -3.89
CA LYS A 45 19.95 -7.10 -3.17
C LYS A 45 20.66 -8.16 -4.01
N LYS A 46 19.92 -8.85 -4.87
CA LYS A 46 20.47 -9.89 -5.77
C LYS A 46 21.16 -9.32 -7.00
N LEU A 47 20.59 -8.26 -7.58
CA LEU A 47 21.06 -7.68 -8.84
C LEU A 47 22.23 -6.73 -8.66
N PHE A 48 22.28 -5.99 -7.54
CA PHE A 48 23.31 -4.99 -7.29
C PHE A 48 24.21 -5.40 -6.13
N PRO A 49 25.55 -5.36 -6.31
CA PRO A 49 26.48 -5.51 -5.19
C PRO A 49 26.27 -4.38 -4.16
N GLN A 50 26.58 -4.66 -2.90
CA GLN A 50 26.45 -3.67 -1.81
C GLN A 50 27.18 -2.37 -2.17
N GLY A 51 26.44 -1.26 -2.11
CA GLY A 51 26.92 0.06 -2.51
C GLY A 51 25.80 0.95 -3.04
N ILE A 52 26.18 2.08 -3.63
CA ILE A 52 25.28 3.17 -4.04
C ILE A 52 24.14 2.69 -4.96
N ASN A 53 24.43 1.78 -5.89
CA ASN A 53 23.42 1.29 -6.84
C ASN A 53 22.34 0.42 -6.16
N GLN A 54 22.74 -0.40 -5.19
CA GLN A 54 21.81 -1.19 -4.40
C GLN A 54 20.95 -0.27 -3.53
N GLU A 55 21.58 0.75 -2.94
CA GLU A 55 20.93 1.73 -2.10
C GLU A 55 19.88 2.57 -2.88
N GLU A 56 20.24 3.05 -4.07
CA GLU A 56 19.35 3.79 -4.94
C GLU A 56 18.16 2.93 -5.39
N CYS A 57 18.42 1.65 -5.72
CA CYS A 57 17.37 0.70 -6.09
C CYS A 57 16.36 0.48 -4.95
N ILE A 58 16.85 0.28 -3.73
CA ILE A 58 15.99 0.10 -2.55
C ILE A 58 15.21 1.39 -2.26
N THR A 59 15.86 2.56 -2.37
CA THR A 59 15.22 3.86 -2.18
C THR A 59 14.08 4.09 -3.18
N LYS A 60 14.30 3.80 -4.46
CA LYS A 60 13.24 3.86 -5.49
C LYS A 60 12.10 2.89 -5.23
N SER A 61 12.42 1.69 -4.72
CA SER A 61 11.40 0.69 -4.38
C SER A 61 10.54 1.15 -3.21
N LEU A 62 11.14 1.80 -2.21
CA LEU A 62 10.45 2.42 -1.08
C LEU A 62 9.60 3.62 -1.50
N ASP A 63 10.03 4.42 -2.46
CA ASP A 63 9.22 5.55 -2.96
C ASP A 63 7.92 5.10 -3.62
N VAL A 64 7.94 3.95 -4.30
CA VAL A 64 6.79 3.41 -5.05
C VAL A 64 5.88 2.55 -4.17
N PHE A 65 6.45 1.68 -3.33
CA PHE A 65 5.69 0.66 -2.59
C PHE A 65 5.76 0.83 -1.07
N GLY A 66 6.65 1.68 -0.57
CA GLY A 66 6.85 1.90 0.85
C GLY A 66 5.82 2.85 1.45
N THR A 67 5.46 2.60 2.71
CA THR A 67 4.68 3.55 3.50
C THR A 67 5.54 4.75 3.90
N GLU A 68 4.92 5.88 4.22
CA GLU A 68 5.64 7.07 4.70
C GLU A 68 6.50 6.77 5.93
N TYR A 69 6.02 5.92 6.85
CA TYR A 69 6.80 5.44 7.99
C TYR A 69 8.07 4.69 7.54
N GLN A 70 7.97 3.80 6.55
CA GLN A 70 9.13 3.05 6.05
C GLN A 70 10.14 3.95 5.33
N LYS A 71 9.67 4.98 4.61
CA LYS A 71 10.53 5.98 3.97
C LYS A 71 11.29 6.81 5.02
N GLU A 72 10.59 7.23 6.08
CA GLU A 72 11.23 7.94 7.19
C GLU A 72 12.29 7.08 7.88
N GLN A 73 11.97 5.82 8.22
CA GLN A 73 12.94 4.89 8.80
C GLN A 73 14.16 4.69 7.90
N TRP A 74 13.95 4.58 6.58
CA TRP A 74 15.05 4.45 5.62
C TRP A 74 15.91 5.71 5.55
N SER A 75 15.30 6.90 5.53
CA SER A 75 16.01 8.18 5.52
C SER A 75 16.84 8.43 6.79
N GLN A 76 16.40 7.85 7.92
CA GLN A 76 17.07 8.00 9.23
C GLN A 76 18.08 6.89 9.51
N ARG A 77 18.23 5.89 8.64
CA ARG A 77 19.11 4.73 8.88
C ARG A 77 20.57 5.13 9.14
N ASP A 78 21.01 6.23 8.54
CA ASP A 78 22.40 6.71 8.65
C ASP A 78 22.61 7.55 9.92
N ILE A 79 21.52 7.97 10.57
CA ILE A 79 21.52 8.79 11.80
C ILE A 79 21.44 7.88 13.03
N TYR A 80 20.73 6.75 12.93
CA TYR A 80 20.60 5.74 13.99
C TYR A 80 21.12 4.37 13.51
N PRO A 81 22.41 4.05 13.74
CA PRO A 81 22.99 2.75 13.40
C PRO A 81 22.52 1.61 14.32
#